data_AF-A0A2V3DRB7-F1
#
_entry.id   AF-A0A2V3DRB7-F1
#
_cell.length_a   1.000
_cell.length_b   1.000
_cell.length_c   1.000
_cell.angle_alpha   90.00
_cell.angle_beta   90.00
_cell.angle_gamma   90.00
#
_symmetry.space_group_name_H-M   'P 1'
#
loop_
_entity.id
_entity.type
_entity.pdbx_description
1 polymer ?
#
loop_
_entity_poly.entity_id
_entity_poly.type
_entity_poly.pdbx_seq_one_letter_code
_entity_poly.pdbx_strand_id
1 'polypeptide(L)'
;MPPGPVDPTDPPQAQWYVLLQNKDCAGLDMAVSPRKASSADGFALWSAVSSICRAVEQGDASGWRDAATRLSALIQPGPERCLDRTAYNLVASFLAAHAQNPTESPPPWNGSSTACPLGLAGLDALDGQGPTGRPSSGLAGGRFQLAGRFVDVVTVMVGGQPVGVEADPARPGRWMVVIPPAAVAGQVQVTAAGSGGPIPGSLTFTYLRDPEATTAPEPPRGSSTTTPNIASSTPQTSKGSG
;
A
#
# COMPACT_ATOMS: atom_id res chain seq x y z
N MET A 1 2.07 -23.48 10.11
CA MET A 1 2.10 -22.23 9.32
C MET A 1 1.54 -22.49 7.91
N PRO A 2 1.07 -21.46 7.18
CA PRO A 2 0.53 -21.60 5.82
C PRO A 2 1.54 -22.20 4.80
N PRO A 3 1.06 -22.87 3.72
CA PRO A 3 1.88 -23.25 2.57
C PRO A 3 2.42 -22.03 1.81
N GLY A 4 3.47 -22.22 1.01
CA GLY A 4 4.38 -21.14 0.59
C GLY A 4 3.79 -20.14 -0.41
N PRO A 5 4.53 -19.07 -0.75
CA PRO A 5 4.24 -18.28 -1.93
C PRO A 5 4.46 -19.12 -3.20
N VAL A 6 3.79 -18.76 -4.28
CA VAL A 6 3.64 -19.62 -5.48
C VAL A 6 4.56 -19.19 -6.65
N ASP A 7 5.39 -18.17 -6.48
CA ASP A 7 6.16 -17.56 -7.59
C ASP A 7 7.69 -17.64 -7.41
N PRO A 8 8.45 -18.13 -8.41
CA PRO A 8 9.92 -18.14 -8.37
C PRO A 8 10.61 -16.77 -8.35
N THR A 9 9.89 -15.67 -8.60
CA THR A 9 10.44 -14.30 -8.66
C THR A 9 10.37 -13.53 -7.35
N ASP A 10 9.80 -14.11 -6.28
CA ASP A 10 9.72 -13.46 -4.97
C ASP A 10 11.11 -13.09 -4.39
N PRO A 11 11.21 -11.98 -3.62
CA PRO A 11 12.47 -11.53 -3.03
C PRO A 11 13.02 -12.53 -1.97
N PRO A 12 14.29 -12.39 -1.52
CA PRO A 12 14.99 -13.37 -0.67
C PRO A 12 14.25 -13.85 0.58
N GLN A 13 13.31 -13.05 1.13
CA GLN A 13 12.38 -13.46 2.18
C GLN A 13 11.59 -14.74 1.86
N ALA A 14 11.33 -15.06 0.58
CA ALA A 14 10.71 -16.33 0.20
C ALA A 14 11.60 -17.55 0.53
N GLN A 15 12.92 -17.43 0.39
CA GLN A 15 13.85 -18.50 0.82
C GLN A 15 13.82 -18.66 2.35
N TRP A 16 13.73 -17.54 3.09
CA TRP A 16 13.54 -17.57 4.55
C TRP A 16 12.19 -18.19 4.95
N TYR A 17 11.13 -17.94 4.19
CA TYR A 17 9.83 -18.57 4.40
C TYR A 17 9.88 -20.09 4.18
N VAL A 18 10.58 -20.55 3.12
CA VAL A 18 10.78 -21.98 2.84
C VAL A 18 11.61 -22.68 3.94
N LEU A 19 12.67 -22.04 4.45
CA LEU A 19 13.46 -22.58 5.57
C LEU A 19 12.59 -22.74 6.83
N LEU A 20 11.78 -21.73 7.15
CA LEU A 20 10.83 -21.77 8.26
C LEU A 20 9.77 -22.88 8.09
N GLN A 21 9.25 -23.09 6.88
CA GLN A 21 8.29 -24.16 6.57
C GLN A 21 8.89 -25.56 6.73
N ASN A 22 10.15 -25.72 6.33
CA ASN A 22 10.90 -26.96 6.51
C ASN A 22 11.35 -27.19 7.97
N LYS A 23 11.00 -26.29 8.91
CA LYS A 23 11.45 -26.25 10.31
C LYS A 23 12.98 -26.14 10.46
N ASP A 24 13.68 -25.70 9.41
CA ASP A 24 15.13 -25.51 9.43
C ASP A 24 15.50 -24.18 10.10
N CYS A 25 15.35 -24.15 11.42
CA CYS A 25 15.68 -22.98 12.22
C CYS A 25 17.18 -22.62 12.17
N ALA A 26 18.06 -23.60 11.92
CA ALA A 26 19.50 -23.36 11.82
C ALA A 26 19.87 -22.72 10.47
N GLY A 27 19.36 -23.25 9.36
CA GLY A 27 19.46 -22.63 8.05
C GLY A 27 18.83 -21.25 8.00
N LEU A 28 17.68 -21.06 8.67
CA LEU A 28 17.03 -19.76 8.81
C LEU A 28 17.92 -18.74 9.54
N ASP A 29 18.49 -19.08 10.70
CA ASP A 29 19.35 -18.19 11.47
C ASP A 29 20.63 -17.79 10.71
N MET A 30 21.20 -18.71 9.93
CA MET A 30 22.32 -18.43 9.01
C MET A 30 21.92 -17.61 7.77
N ALA A 31 20.66 -17.71 7.33
CA ALA A 31 20.17 -17.00 6.15
C ALA A 31 19.76 -15.56 6.47
N VAL A 32 19.13 -15.32 7.62
CA VAL A 32 18.67 -14.01 8.08
C VAL A 32 19.87 -13.14 8.46
N SER A 33 20.13 -12.08 7.71
CA SER A 33 21.27 -11.19 7.95
C SER A 33 21.01 -9.76 7.45
N PRO A 34 21.62 -8.72 8.08
CA PRO A 34 21.36 -7.34 7.72
C PRO A 34 21.70 -6.99 6.26
N ARG A 35 22.66 -7.72 5.65
CA ARG A 35 23.10 -7.51 4.26
C ARG A 35 22.16 -8.13 3.21
N LYS A 36 21.26 -9.02 3.62
CA LYS A 36 20.31 -9.74 2.73
C LYS A 36 18.87 -9.26 2.88
N ALA A 37 18.54 -8.53 3.97
CA ALA A 37 17.22 -7.96 4.17
C ALA A 37 17.02 -6.71 3.29
N SER A 38 15.81 -6.53 2.76
CA SER A 38 15.43 -5.32 2.00
C SER A 38 15.20 -4.08 2.88
N SER A 39 15.16 -4.23 4.20
CA SER A 39 14.96 -3.16 5.18
C SER A 39 15.45 -3.58 6.57
N ALA A 40 15.74 -2.60 7.45
CA ALA A 40 16.06 -2.85 8.85
C ALA A 40 14.92 -3.57 9.58
N ASP A 41 13.68 -3.11 9.36
CA ASP A 41 12.46 -3.74 9.89
C ASP A 41 12.29 -5.18 9.40
N GLY A 42 12.61 -5.44 8.13
CA GLY A 42 12.65 -6.79 7.57
C GLY A 42 13.67 -7.68 8.28
N PHE A 43 14.89 -7.18 8.54
CA PHE A 43 15.88 -7.94 9.31
C PHE A 43 15.42 -8.20 10.75
N ALA A 44 14.86 -7.19 11.43
CA ALA A 44 14.37 -7.31 12.80
C ALA A 44 13.20 -8.31 12.92
N LEU A 45 12.26 -8.25 11.96
CA LEU A 45 11.14 -9.19 11.85
C LEU A 45 11.65 -10.62 11.67
N TRP A 46 12.49 -10.87 10.66
CA TRP A 46 12.96 -12.22 10.37
C TRP A 46 13.91 -12.77 11.44
N SER A 47 14.56 -11.89 12.21
CA SER A 47 15.27 -12.29 13.44
C SER A 47 14.30 -12.77 14.54
N ALA A 48 13.13 -12.13 14.69
CA ALA A 48 12.08 -12.57 15.61
C ALA A 48 11.49 -13.93 15.17
N VAL A 49 11.33 -14.12 13.86
CA VAL A 49 10.88 -15.38 13.25
C VAL A 49 11.88 -16.52 13.53
N SER A 50 13.20 -16.28 13.38
CA SER A 50 14.24 -17.26 13.76
C SER A 50 14.17 -17.60 15.25
N SER A 51 14.01 -16.59 16.10
CA SER A 51 13.88 -16.74 17.56
C SER A 51 12.67 -17.62 17.94
N ILE A 52 11.51 -17.43 17.31
CA ILE A 52 10.33 -18.30 17.49
C ILE A 52 10.58 -19.72 16.96
N CYS A 53 11.25 -19.87 15.82
CA CYS A 53 11.55 -21.18 15.26
C CYS A 53 12.33 -22.05 16.26
N ARG A 54 13.42 -21.51 16.83
CA ARG A 54 14.17 -22.22 17.89
C ARG A 54 13.33 -22.43 19.16
N ALA A 55 12.51 -21.47 19.55
CA ALA A 55 11.68 -21.57 20.75
C ALA A 55 10.65 -22.72 20.67
N VAL A 56 10.09 -22.97 19.47
CA VAL A 56 9.10 -24.03 19.23
C VAL A 56 9.74 -25.38 18.89
N GLU A 57 10.70 -25.42 17.96
CA GLU A 57 11.25 -26.67 17.44
C GLU A 57 12.45 -27.21 18.26
N GLN A 58 13.10 -26.35 19.05
CA GLN A 58 14.33 -26.68 19.80
C GLN A 58 14.21 -26.40 21.30
N GLY A 59 13.09 -25.86 21.77
CA GLY A 59 12.86 -25.51 23.19
C GLY A 59 13.67 -24.31 23.69
N ASP A 60 14.16 -23.44 22.80
CA ASP A 60 14.91 -22.22 23.17
C ASP A 60 14.01 -21.22 23.91
N ALA A 61 13.98 -21.33 25.24
CA ALA A 61 13.21 -20.45 26.12
C ALA A 61 13.63 -18.97 26.06
N SER A 62 14.81 -18.64 25.49
CA SER A 62 15.18 -17.24 25.23
C SER A 62 14.47 -16.67 24.00
N GLY A 63 14.24 -17.50 22.97
CA GLY A 63 13.64 -17.12 21.71
C GLY A 63 12.25 -16.49 21.82
N TRP A 64 11.44 -16.92 22.80
CA TRP A 64 10.14 -16.29 23.10
C TRP A 64 10.28 -14.81 23.49
N ARG A 65 11.22 -14.48 24.38
CA ARG A 65 11.44 -13.11 24.86
C ARG A 65 12.08 -12.24 23.79
N ASP A 66 13.04 -12.78 23.06
CA ASP A 66 13.75 -12.09 22.00
C ASP A 66 12.81 -11.77 20.83
N ALA A 67 11.92 -12.70 20.47
CA ALA A 67 10.85 -12.46 19.50
C ALA A 67 9.86 -11.39 19.98
N ALA A 68 9.39 -11.46 21.22
CA ALA A 68 8.47 -10.46 21.78
C ALA A 68 9.08 -9.05 21.76
N THR A 69 10.34 -8.94 22.19
CA THR A 69 11.09 -7.67 22.20
C THR A 69 11.18 -7.09 20.80
N ARG A 70 11.61 -7.88 19.82
CA ARG A 70 11.73 -7.45 18.41
C ARG A 70 10.39 -7.09 17.78
N LEU A 71 9.35 -7.90 17.99
CA LEU A 71 8.01 -7.65 17.42
C LEU A 71 7.38 -6.38 18.00
N SER A 72 7.58 -6.10 19.30
CA SER A 72 7.03 -4.90 19.95
C SER A 72 7.55 -3.57 19.38
N ALA A 73 8.72 -3.58 18.73
CA ALA A 73 9.31 -2.43 18.06
C ALA A 73 8.89 -2.29 16.58
N LEU A 74 8.10 -3.21 16.05
CA LEU A 74 7.74 -3.27 14.63
C LEU A 74 6.30 -2.85 14.35
N ILE A 75 6.15 -1.93 13.41
CA ILE A 75 4.86 -1.66 12.76
C ILE A 75 4.49 -2.89 11.91
N GLN A 76 3.23 -3.34 11.98
CA GLN A 76 2.76 -4.45 11.16
C GLN A 76 2.95 -4.13 9.66
N PRO A 77 3.60 -5.01 8.87
CA PRO A 77 3.74 -4.79 7.42
C PRO A 77 2.39 -4.70 6.71
N GLY A 78 2.33 -3.90 5.64
CA GLY A 78 1.12 -3.70 4.85
C GLY A 78 0.78 -4.90 3.95
N PRO A 79 -0.36 -4.85 3.24
CA PRO A 79 -0.77 -5.93 2.33
C PRO A 79 0.24 -6.18 1.20
N GLU A 80 0.96 -5.16 0.76
CA GLU A 80 2.01 -5.25 -0.27
C GLU A 80 3.22 -6.10 0.17
N ARG A 81 3.62 -6.01 1.45
CA ARG A 81 4.68 -6.85 2.04
C ARG A 81 4.10 -8.18 2.57
N CYS A 82 3.31 -8.87 1.76
CA CYS A 82 2.52 -10.02 2.16
C CYS A 82 3.30 -11.11 2.97
N LEU A 83 4.48 -11.54 2.53
CA LEU A 83 5.28 -12.55 3.24
C LEU A 83 5.72 -12.07 4.63
N ASP A 84 6.17 -10.82 4.73
CA ASP A 84 6.54 -10.20 6.00
C ASP A 84 5.30 -10.05 6.91
N ARG A 85 4.14 -9.69 6.35
CA ARG A 85 2.89 -9.58 7.10
C ARG A 85 2.43 -10.93 7.65
N THR A 86 2.51 -12.00 6.85
CA THR A 86 2.19 -13.36 7.29
C THR A 86 3.19 -13.86 8.33
N ALA A 87 4.48 -13.55 8.20
CA ALA A 87 5.49 -13.86 9.21
C ALA A 87 5.27 -13.09 10.53
N TYR A 88 4.93 -11.80 10.46
CA TYR A 88 4.56 -10.96 11.62
C TYR A 88 3.35 -11.55 12.35
N ASN A 89 2.29 -11.89 11.62
CA ASN A 89 1.07 -12.47 12.18
C ASN A 89 1.34 -13.85 12.83
N LEU A 90 2.22 -14.67 12.22
CA LEU A 90 2.63 -15.95 12.78
C LEU A 90 3.34 -15.76 14.13
N VAL A 91 4.37 -14.92 14.18
CA VAL A 91 5.10 -14.58 15.43
C VAL A 91 4.15 -14.02 16.49
N ALA A 92 3.27 -13.08 16.13
CA ALA A 92 2.26 -12.52 17.03
C ALA A 92 1.34 -13.60 17.62
N SER A 93 0.84 -14.52 16.79
CA SER A 93 -0.05 -15.60 17.22
C SER A 93 0.65 -16.62 18.13
N PHE A 94 1.92 -16.93 17.86
CA PHE A 94 2.71 -17.86 18.65
C PHE A 94 3.07 -17.28 20.02
N LEU A 95 3.42 -15.98 20.08
CA LEU A 95 3.61 -15.25 21.33
C LEU A 95 2.33 -15.18 22.17
N ALA A 96 1.18 -14.93 21.53
CA ALA A 96 -0.11 -14.90 22.21
C ALA A 96 -0.53 -16.28 22.77
N ALA A 97 -0.26 -17.35 22.03
CA ALA A 97 -0.50 -18.72 22.50
C ALA A 97 0.41 -19.10 23.68
N HIS A 98 1.72 -18.84 23.57
CA HIS A 98 2.68 -19.10 24.65
C HIS A 98 2.40 -18.27 25.91
N ALA A 99 1.89 -17.04 25.77
CA ALA A 99 1.47 -16.21 26.91
C ALA A 99 0.23 -16.75 27.65
N GLN A 100 -0.56 -17.63 27.02
CA GLN A 100 -1.70 -18.32 27.64
C GLN A 100 -1.26 -19.67 28.23
N ASN A 101 -0.61 -20.51 27.42
CA ASN A 101 -0.16 -21.86 27.79
C ASN A 101 1.35 -22.02 27.52
N PRO A 102 2.25 -21.60 28.44
CA PRO A 102 3.69 -21.56 28.18
C PRO A 102 4.35 -22.93 27.91
N THR A 103 3.69 -24.01 28.33
CA THR A 103 4.16 -25.40 28.19
C THR A 103 3.63 -26.12 26.95
N GLU A 104 2.73 -25.52 26.18
CA GLU A 104 2.13 -26.13 24.99
C GLU A 104 2.78 -25.62 23.70
N SER A 105 3.03 -26.52 22.75
CA SER A 105 3.43 -26.12 21.39
C SER A 105 2.25 -25.45 20.68
N PRO A 106 2.47 -24.34 19.92
CA PRO A 106 1.42 -23.72 19.12
C PRO A 106 0.77 -24.73 18.15
N PRO A 107 -0.57 -24.70 17.97
CA PRO A 107 -1.27 -25.70 17.17
C PRO A 107 -0.86 -25.66 15.68
N PRO A 108 -0.93 -26.81 14.98
CA PRO A 108 -0.63 -26.86 13.56
C PRO A 108 -1.61 -26.00 12.74
N TRP A 109 -1.14 -25.47 11.62
CA TRP A 109 -1.98 -24.70 10.72
C TRP A 109 -2.93 -25.63 9.95
N ASN A 110 -4.23 -25.30 9.99
CA ASN A 110 -5.32 -26.09 9.41
C ASN A 110 -6.09 -25.35 8.29
N GLY A 111 -5.66 -24.15 7.90
CA GLY A 111 -6.30 -23.36 6.84
C GLY A 111 -5.88 -23.78 5.43
N SER A 112 -6.76 -23.61 4.45
CA SER A 112 -6.51 -23.95 3.04
C SER A 112 -5.78 -22.86 2.24
N SER A 113 -5.63 -21.64 2.79
CA SER A 113 -4.96 -20.52 2.11
C SER A 113 -3.44 -20.62 2.20
N THR A 114 -2.74 -20.22 1.12
CA THR A 114 -1.29 -19.99 1.13
C THR A 114 -0.91 -18.77 1.96
N ALA A 115 0.39 -18.65 2.25
CA ALA A 115 1.00 -17.51 2.95
C ALA A 115 0.77 -16.17 2.22
N CYS A 116 0.71 -16.24 0.89
CA CYS A 116 0.33 -15.16 0.00
C CYS A 116 -0.60 -15.70 -1.10
N PRO A 117 -1.93 -15.58 -0.95
CA PRO A 117 -2.87 -15.93 -2.01
C PRO A 117 -2.73 -14.97 -3.20
N LEU A 118 -3.10 -15.44 -4.39
CA LEU A 118 -3.35 -14.55 -5.52
C LEU A 118 -4.62 -13.73 -5.25
N GLY A 119 -4.60 -12.45 -5.60
CA GLY A 119 -5.76 -11.58 -5.43
C GLY A 119 -5.50 -10.09 -5.62
N LEU A 120 -6.58 -9.36 -5.89
CA LEU A 120 -6.63 -7.90 -5.92
C LEU A 120 -6.76 -7.36 -4.49
N ALA A 121 -5.79 -6.56 -4.05
CA ALA A 121 -5.69 -6.03 -2.68
C ALA A 121 -5.90 -4.52 -2.59
N GLY A 122 -5.65 -3.76 -3.67
CA GLY A 122 -5.75 -2.29 -3.66
C GLY A 122 -5.50 -1.65 -5.04
N LEU A 123 -5.49 -0.32 -5.06
CA LEU A 123 -5.02 0.49 -6.18
C LEU A 123 -4.07 1.56 -5.65
N ASP A 124 -2.88 1.65 -6.24
CA ASP A 124 -1.88 2.67 -5.88
C ASP A 124 -1.91 3.80 -6.91
N ALA A 125 -1.94 5.06 -6.45
CA ALA A 125 -1.88 6.22 -7.32
C ALA A 125 -0.45 6.43 -7.86
N LEU A 126 -0.32 6.76 -9.16
CA LEU A 126 0.98 6.88 -9.84
C LEU A 126 1.87 8.02 -9.33
N ASP A 127 1.29 9.01 -8.67
CA ASP A 127 1.95 10.15 -8.04
C ASP A 127 2.51 9.84 -6.63
N GLY A 128 2.23 8.65 -6.10
CA GLY A 128 2.59 8.25 -4.73
C GLY A 128 1.66 8.82 -3.65
N GLN A 129 0.50 9.38 -4.01
CA GLN A 129 -0.48 9.97 -3.08
C GLN A 129 -1.82 9.21 -3.12
N GLY A 130 -1.86 8.01 -2.53
CA GLY A 130 -3.11 7.25 -2.40
C GLY A 130 -3.10 6.21 -1.28
N PRO A 131 -4.13 6.14 -0.42
CA PRO A 131 -4.24 5.09 0.58
C PRO A 131 -4.70 3.78 -0.08
N THR A 132 -3.79 2.80 -0.14
CA THR A 132 -3.94 1.53 -0.88
C THR A 132 -5.25 0.77 -0.61
N GLY A 133 -5.78 0.86 0.62
CA GLY A 133 -7.04 0.23 1.05
C GLY A 133 -8.33 1.05 0.88
N ARG A 134 -8.26 2.30 0.40
CA ARG A 134 -9.43 3.17 0.11
C ARG A 134 -9.17 4.10 -1.09
N PRO A 135 -8.98 3.56 -2.31
CA PRO A 135 -8.63 4.37 -3.48
C PRO A 135 -9.80 5.26 -3.94
N SER A 136 -9.44 6.45 -4.43
CA SER A 136 -10.40 7.48 -4.85
C SER A 136 -9.79 8.45 -5.86
N SER A 137 -10.62 9.10 -6.67
CA SER A 137 -10.26 10.23 -7.54
C SER A 137 -11.36 11.28 -7.57
N GLY A 138 -11.11 12.42 -8.22
CA GLY A 138 -12.18 13.29 -8.74
C GLY A 138 -12.99 12.62 -9.85
N LEU A 139 -13.97 13.33 -10.41
CA LEU A 139 -14.91 12.76 -11.40
C LEU A 139 -14.25 12.39 -12.73
N ALA A 140 -13.06 12.92 -13.02
CA ALA A 140 -12.27 12.59 -14.21
C ALA A 140 -11.68 11.16 -14.22
N GLY A 141 -11.74 10.42 -13.10
CA GLY A 141 -11.06 9.13 -12.97
C GLY A 141 -9.55 9.32 -12.76
N GLY A 142 -8.73 8.40 -13.28
CA GLY A 142 -7.27 8.48 -13.16
C GLY A 142 -6.54 7.19 -13.55
N ARG A 143 -5.21 7.20 -13.54
CA ARG A 143 -4.37 6.03 -13.84
C ARG A 143 -3.72 5.49 -12.58
N PHE A 144 -3.99 4.22 -12.27
CA PHE A 144 -3.61 3.56 -11.03
C PHE A 144 -2.85 2.26 -11.31
N GLN A 145 -1.94 1.88 -10.42
CA GLN A 145 -1.33 0.56 -10.41
C GLN A 145 -2.24 -0.41 -9.66
N LEU A 146 -2.36 -1.65 -10.14
CA LEU A 146 -3.00 -2.72 -9.38
C LEU A 146 -2.08 -3.13 -8.21
N ALA A 147 -2.59 -3.08 -6.98
CA ALA A 147 -1.92 -3.61 -5.81
C ALA A 147 -2.50 -4.99 -5.45
N GLY A 148 -1.64 -5.97 -5.20
CA GLY A 148 -2.04 -7.36 -4.99
C GLY A 148 -0.98 -8.33 -5.47
N ARG A 149 -1.39 -9.56 -5.76
CA ARG A 149 -0.53 -10.61 -6.31
C ARG A 149 -1.25 -11.33 -7.45
N PHE A 150 -0.64 -11.32 -8.63
CA PHE A 150 -1.26 -11.81 -9.87
C PHE A 150 -0.24 -12.63 -10.65
N VAL A 151 -0.68 -13.71 -11.31
CA VAL A 151 0.13 -14.41 -12.33
C VAL A 151 0.01 -13.64 -13.65
N ASP A 152 -1.23 -13.31 -14.03
CA ASP A 152 -1.58 -12.43 -15.11
C ASP A 152 -2.82 -11.59 -14.76
N VAL A 153 -3.01 -10.49 -15.49
CA VAL A 153 -4.27 -9.73 -15.48
C VAL A 153 -4.61 -9.39 -16.93
N VAL A 154 -5.79 -9.82 -17.37
CA VAL A 154 -6.30 -9.68 -18.74
C VAL A 154 -7.43 -8.65 -18.79
N THR A 155 -8.22 -8.53 -17.73
CA THR A 155 -9.34 -7.57 -17.65
C THR A 155 -9.50 -7.07 -16.22
N VAL A 156 -9.79 -5.78 -16.07
CA VAL A 156 -10.32 -5.19 -14.84
C VAL A 156 -11.72 -4.69 -15.12
N MET A 157 -12.63 -4.84 -14.16
CA MET A 157 -13.98 -4.32 -14.22
C MET A 157 -14.12 -3.19 -13.20
N VAL A 158 -14.66 -2.04 -13.61
CA VAL A 158 -14.93 -0.87 -12.75
C VAL A 158 -16.42 -0.57 -12.83
N GLY A 159 -17.15 -0.72 -11.72
CA GLY A 159 -18.61 -0.56 -11.71
C GLY A 159 -19.36 -1.49 -12.67
N GLY A 160 -18.76 -2.65 -13.00
CA GLY A 160 -19.29 -3.59 -13.99
C GLY A 160 -18.96 -3.26 -15.45
N GLN A 161 -18.19 -2.20 -15.74
CA GLN A 161 -17.66 -1.92 -17.08
C GLN A 161 -16.22 -2.45 -17.23
N PRO A 162 -15.86 -3.11 -18.34
CA PRO A 162 -14.49 -3.53 -18.59
C PRO A 162 -13.60 -2.31 -18.91
N VAL A 163 -12.40 -2.29 -18.36
CA VAL A 163 -11.41 -1.22 -18.59
C VAL A 163 -10.07 -1.80 -19.06
N GLY A 164 -9.31 -0.99 -19.80
CA GLY A 164 -7.99 -1.38 -20.31
C GLY A 164 -6.98 -1.60 -19.19
N VAL A 165 -6.19 -2.68 -19.33
CA VAL A 165 -5.09 -3.04 -18.43
C VAL A 165 -3.80 -3.13 -19.24
N GLU A 166 -2.74 -2.51 -18.74
CA GLU A 166 -1.42 -2.48 -19.37
C GLU A 166 -0.38 -3.05 -18.40
N ALA A 167 0.37 -4.08 -18.81
CA ALA A 167 1.54 -4.53 -18.04
C ALA A 167 2.69 -3.50 -18.16
N ASP A 168 3.44 -3.27 -17.08
CA ASP A 168 4.66 -2.44 -17.12
C ASP A 168 5.80 -3.26 -17.74
N PRO A 169 6.26 -2.95 -18.97
CA PRO A 169 7.28 -3.74 -19.66
C PRO A 169 8.66 -3.64 -19.01
N ALA A 170 8.88 -2.65 -18.13
CA ALA A 170 10.10 -2.52 -17.34
C ALA A 170 10.01 -3.20 -15.97
N ARG A 171 8.81 -3.66 -15.55
CA ARG A 171 8.55 -4.28 -14.24
C ARG A 171 7.54 -5.43 -14.36
N PRO A 172 8.00 -6.66 -14.69
CA PRO A 172 7.16 -7.85 -14.64
C PRO A 172 6.41 -7.99 -13.30
N GLY A 173 5.18 -8.50 -13.33
CA GLY A 173 4.32 -8.58 -12.15
C GLY A 173 3.60 -7.28 -11.76
N ARG A 174 3.73 -6.22 -12.56
CA ARG A 174 3.07 -4.92 -12.33
C ARG A 174 2.11 -4.57 -13.47
N TRP A 175 0.88 -4.24 -13.11
CA TRP A 175 -0.18 -3.87 -14.05
C TRP A 175 -0.74 -2.49 -13.72
N MET A 176 -1.07 -1.76 -14.78
CA MET A 176 -1.64 -0.41 -14.78
C MET A 176 -3.07 -0.46 -15.31
N VAL A 177 -3.96 0.31 -14.69
CA VAL A 177 -5.36 0.45 -15.10
C VAL A 177 -5.71 1.93 -15.24
N VAL A 178 -6.56 2.26 -16.21
CA VAL A 178 -7.20 3.58 -16.32
C VAL A 178 -8.62 3.46 -15.79
N ILE A 179 -8.87 4.11 -14.65
CA ILE A 179 -10.21 4.29 -14.10
C ILE A 179 -10.90 5.39 -14.93
N PRO A 180 -12.04 5.11 -15.57
CA PRO A 180 -12.71 6.06 -16.47
C PRO A 180 -13.37 7.22 -15.70
N PRO A 181 -13.74 8.31 -16.40
CA PRO A 181 -14.57 9.35 -15.82
C PRO A 181 -15.95 8.83 -15.38
N ALA A 182 -16.52 9.44 -14.34
CA ALA A 182 -17.86 9.17 -13.84
C ALA A 182 -18.73 10.43 -13.86
N ALA A 183 -20.01 10.27 -14.22
CA ALA A 183 -20.96 11.39 -14.28
C ALA A 183 -21.41 11.91 -12.89
N VAL A 184 -21.22 11.12 -11.83
CA VAL A 184 -21.61 11.45 -10.45
C VAL A 184 -20.60 10.92 -9.44
N ALA A 185 -20.49 11.61 -8.30
CA ALA A 185 -19.72 11.13 -7.15
C ALA A 185 -20.43 9.93 -6.50
N GLY A 186 -19.68 8.94 -6.03
CA GLY A 186 -20.22 7.70 -5.51
C GLY A 186 -19.18 6.59 -5.40
N GLN A 187 -19.62 5.39 -5.04
CA GLN A 187 -18.75 4.21 -4.91
C GLN A 187 -19.04 3.18 -5.99
N VAL A 188 -17.97 2.57 -6.52
CA VAL A 188 -18.02 1.46 -7.47
C VAL A 188 -17.14 0.31 -7.00
N GLN A 189 -17.55 -0.93 -7.27
CA GLN A 189 -16.70 -2.08 -7.07
C GLN A 189 -15.67 -2.20 -8.20
N VAL A 190 -14.45 -2.59 -7.86
CA VAL A 190 -13.40 -2.98 -8.82
C VAL A 190 -13.03 -4.44 -8.59
N THR A 191 -13.01 -5.23 -9.67
CA THR A 191 -12.58 -6.64 -9.70
C THR A 191 -11.65 -6.88 -10.89
N ALA A 192 -10.91 -8.00 -10.87
CA ALA A 192 -9.97 -8.35 -11.93
C ALA A 192 -10.15 -9.81 -12.39
N ALA A 193 -9.67 -10.12 -13.59
CA ALA A 193 -9.63 -11.46 -14.16
C ALA A 193 -8.32 -11.67 -14.95
N GLY A 194 -7.75 -12.87 -14.81
CA GLY A 194 -6.65 -13.37 -15.64
C GLY A 194 -7.17 -14.38 -16.66
N SER A 195 -6.26 -14.96 -17.45
CA SER A 195 -6.56 -16.04 -18.39
C SER A 195 -7.13 -17.30 -17.71
N GLY A 196 -6.75 -17.54 -16.45
CA GLY A 196 -7.31 -18.59 -15.59
C GLY A 196 -8.70 -18.30 -15.00
N GLY A 197 -9.29 -17.12 -15.27
CA GLY A 197 -10.61 -16.71 -14.76
C GLY A 197 -10.55 -15.58 -13.71
N PRO A 198 -11.60 -15.43 -12.88
CA PRO A 198 -11.69 -14.35 -11.89
C PRO A 198 -10.55 -14.39 -10.88
N ILE A 199 -9.91 -13.24 -10.66
CA ILE A 199 -8.88 -13.06 -9.63
C ILE A 199 -9.61 -12.84 -8.29
N PRO A 200 -9.23 -13.53 -7.19
CA PRO A 200 -9.85 -13.35 -5.89
C PRO A 200 -9.73 -11.91 -5.37
N GLY A 201 -10.73 -11.49 -4.58
CA GLY A 201 -10.77 -10.15 -3.98
C GLY A 201 -11.47 -9.10 -4.83
N SER A 202 -11.91 -8.04 -4.18
CA SER A 202 -12.52 -6.87 -4.79
C SER A 202 -12.34 -5.66 -3.88
N LEU A 203 -12.23 -4.47 -4.45
CA LEU A 203 -12.09 -3.23 -3.70
C LEU A 203 -13.21 -2.25 -4.05
N THR A 204 -13.46 -1.29 -3.16
CA THR A 204 -14.41 -0.19 -3.40
C THR A 204 -13.62 1.05 -3.78
N PHE A 205 -13.80 1.52 -5.00
CA PHE A 205 -13.26 2.80 -5.47
C PHE A 205 -14.28 3.91 -5.23
N THR A 206 -13.84 5.09 -4.80
CA THR A 206 -14.73 6.23 -4.54
C THR A 206 -14.44 7.39 -5.50
N TYR A 207 -15.42 7.71 -6.35
CA TYR A 207 -15.43 8.98 -7.07
C TYR A 207 -15.88 10.09 -6.13
N LEU A 208 -14.97 11.03 -5.87
CA LEU A 208 -15.23 12.25 -5.13
C LEU A 208 -15.79 13.31 -6.08
N ARG A 209 -16.63 14.20 -5.56
CA ARG A 209 -16.97 15.43 -6.28
C ARG A 209 -15.77 16.35 -6.18
N ASP A 210 -15.31 16.89 -7.31
CA ASP A 210 -14.29 17.94 -7.30
C ASP A 210 -14.82 19.13 -6.47
N PRO A 211 -14.01 19.75 -5.59
CA PRO A 211 -14.46 20.90 -4.82
C PRO A 211 -14.77 22.04 -5.78
N GLU A 212 -16.03 22.47 -5.83
CA GLU A 212 -16.47 23.57 -6.69
C GLU A 212 -15.62 24.82 -6.39
N ALA A 213 -14.78 25.22 -7.35
CA ALA A 213 -14.02 26.45 -7.27
C ALA A 213 -15.02 27.60 -7.09
N THR A 214 -15.13 28.11 -5.87
CA THR A 214 -16.25 28.99 -5.46
C THR A 214 -15.99 30.42 -5.91
N THR A 215 -15.83 30.63 -7.21
CA THR A 215 -15.77 31.93 -7.86
C THR A 215 -17.15 32.58 -7.89
N ALA A 216 -17.65 32.95 -6.71
CA ALA A 216 -18.70 33.95 -6.60
C ALA A 216 -18.22 35.22 -7.31
N PRO A 217 -18.98 35.79 -8.27
CA PRO A 217 -18.57 37.02 -8.93
C PRO A 217 -18.48 38.18 -7.93
N GLU A 218 -17.33 38.88 -7.86
CA GLU A 218 -17.26 40.13 -7.10
C GLU A 218 -18.24 41.13 -7.75
N PRO A 219 -19.22 41.69 -7.00
CA PRO A 219 -20.18 42.62 -7.56
C PRO A 219 -19.45 43.89 -8.03
N PRO A 220 -19.83 44.47 -9.20
CA PRO A 220 -19.11 45.60 -9.77
C PRO A 220 -19.14 46.81 -8.83
N ARG A 221 -17.96 47.23 -8.37
CA ARG A 221 -17.78 48.34 -7.43
C ARG A 221 -18.07 49.68 -8.11
N GLY A 222 -19.34 50.08 -8.11
CA GLY A 222 -19.78 51.38 -8.60
C GLY A 222 -19.23 52.52 -7.75
N SER A 223 -18.24 53.24 -8.27
CA SER A 223 -17.70 54.46 -7.66
C SER A 223 -18.45 55.69 -8.17
N SER A 224 -19.28 56.28 -7.32
CA SER A 224 -20.05 57.49 -7.61
C SER A 224 -19.20 58.77 -7.61
N THR A 225 -19.69 59.79 -8.32
CA THR A 225 -19.11 61.12 -8.53
C THR A 225 -18.68 61.83 -7.23
N THR A 226 -17.53 62.52 -7.25
CA THR A 226 -17.26 63.71 -6.41
C THR A 226 -16.28 64.64 -7.12
N THR A 227 -16.56 65.95 -7.11
CA THR A 227 -15.79 67.00 -7.79
C THR A 227 -15.07 67.89 -6.78
N PRO A 228 -13.79 68.24 -6.99
CA PRO A 228 -13.14 69.41 -6.37
C PRO A 228 -13.02 70.56 -7.39
N ASN A 229 -13.23 71.82 -6.97
CA ASN A 229 -13.29 72.96 -7.90
C ASN A 229 -12.71 74.27 -7.30
N ILE A 230 -11.55 74.73 -7.82
CA ILE A 230 -11.01 76.11 -7.79
C ILE A 230 -10.61 76.66 -6.40
N ALA A 231 -9.51 77.39 -6.18
CA ALA A 231 -8.36 77.86 -6.99
C ALA A 231 -7.03 77.40 -6.30
N SER A 232 -5.81 77.91 -6.49
CA SER A 232 -5.16 79.01 -7.25
C SER A 232 -3.63 78.66 -7.39
N SER A 233 -2.65 79.40 -7.91
CA SER A 233 -2.44 80.80 -8.34
C SER A 233 -1.42 80.88 -9.49
N THR A 234 -1.09 82.08 -9.96
CA THR A 234 -0.05 82.43 -10.96
C THR A 234 0.70 83.73 -10.52
N PRO A 235 1.80 84.23 -11.15
CA PRO A 235 2.31 83.96 -12.51
C PRO A 235 3.86 83.86 -12.71
N GLN A 236 4.28 83.90 -14.00
CA GLN A 236 5.54 84.42 -14.60
C GLN A 236 6.78 83.52 -14.92
N THR A 237 6.87 83.14 -16.22
CA THR A 237 7.96 83.41 -17.20
C THR A 237 9.45 83.27 -16.77
N SER A 238 10.32 82.50 -17.45
CA SER A 238 10.81 82.78 -18.83
C SER A 238 11.96 81.83 -19.27
N LYS A 239 12.32 81.86 -20.57
CA LYS A 239 13.59 81.48 -21.26
C LYS A 239 14.42 80.27 -20.76
N GLY A 240 14.68 79.31 -21.65
CA GLY A 240 15.58 78.17 -21.42
C GLY A 240 17.00 78.32 -22.00
N SER A 241 17.73 77.21 -22.05
CA SER A 241 18.97 76.95 -22.80
C SER A 241 19.21 75.44 -22.84
N GLY A 242 19.88 74.93 -23.88
CA GLY A 242 20.08 73.49 -24.15
C GLY A 242 20.15 73.25 -25.64
#